data_AF-A0A1R3RYP2-F1
#
_entry.id   AF-A0A1R3RYP2-F1
#
_cell.length_a   1.000
_cell.length_b   1.000
_cell.length_c   1.000
_cell.angle_alpha   90.00
_cell.angle_beta   90.00
_cell.angle_gamma   90.00
#
_symmetry.space_group_name_H-M   'P 1'
#
loop_
_entity.id
_entity.type
_entity.pdbx_description
1 polymer ?
#
loop_
_entity_poly.entity_id
_entity_poly.type
_entity_poly.pdbx_seq_one_letter_code
_entity_poly.pdbx_strand_id
1 'polypeptide(L)'
;MPVLQFLATELERSKWENKVLLNEILTLLDSALSKASLREQNNIFPSTELDWVAKASYNIALKLPKSAHVEHIIRLLDLSAKASCGRLSDPPNNFNLSQHYLLCGFLKIVRIIGETRNETNITEKTKCYDEIHTISKHFREQVRAYQAEISDTETQHQEWLARYRIILALDLEASIFINDWTTVSTIVEESSTVIDEKLSSIFLDCILRSEASITDVVRTVKELIRTMHGSLSPYLDSTHFQQALPRYLRCLFQLSLDAADYHLAESVLDQALVLARDSHTESNRPLYPSDEIQWLSTVAFNRAVDYYLASADADCQRWAEKAITLADLDDCAALGRLLRRNLETLT
;
A
#
# COMPACT_ATOMS: atom_id res chain seq x y z
N MET A 1 -2.47 -13.23 -39.27
CA MET A 1 -2.20 -11.79 -39.07
C MET A 1 -3.31 -10.89 -39.63
N PRO A 2 -3.68 -10.88 -40.93
CA PRO A 2 -4.73 -10.00 -41.46
C PRO A 2 -6.12 -10.23 -40.83
N VAL A 3 -6.43 -11.49 -40.53
CA VAL A 3 -7.69 -11.90 -39.90
C VAL A 3 -7.85 -11.30 -38.50
N LEU A 4 -6.78 -11.28 -37.68
CA LEU A 4 -6.88 -10.70 -36.33
C LEU A 4 -7.00 -9.17 -36.36
N GLN A 5 -6.32 -8.51 -37.29
CA GLN A 5 -6.44 -7.07 -37.49
C GLN A 5 -7.86 -6.70 -37.96
N PHE A 6 -8.43 -7.49 -38.87
CA PHE A 6 -9.82 -7.35 -39.30
C PHE A 6 -10.81 -7.55 -38.14
N LEU A 7 -10.63 -8.60 -37.33
CA LEU A 7 -11.47 -8.87 -36.17
C LEU A 7 -11.35 -7.77 -35.10
N ALA A 8 -10.15 -7.25 -34.86
CA ALA A 8 -9.93 -6.14 -33.94
C ALA A 8 -10.59 -4.84 -34.43
N THR A 9 -10.55 -4.55 -35.74
CA THR A 9 -11.27 -3.39 -36.30
C THR A 9 -12.79 -3.55 -36.25
N GLU A 10 -13.29 -4.78 -36.40
CA GLU A 10 -14.72 -5.06 -36.31
C GLU A 10 -15.21 -5.02 -34.84
N LEU A 11 -14.36 -5.47 -33.90
CA LEU A 11 -14.60 -5.31 -32.47
C LEU A 11 -14.63 -3.82 -32.08
N GLU A 12 -13.71 -3.01 -32.61
CA GLU A 12 -13.69 -1.55 -32.38
C GLU A 12 -14.95 -0.87 -32.94
N ARG A 13 -15.45 -1.30 -34.11
CA ARG A 13 -16.73 -0.84 -34.68
C ARG A 13 -17.92 -1.22 -33.81
N SER A 14 -17.87 -2.38 -33.17
CA SER A 14 -18.88 -2.82 -32.19
C SER A 14 -18.72 -2.17 -30.80
N LYS A 15 -17.89 -1.12 -30.69
CA LYS A 15 -17.57 -0.45 -29.42
C LYS A 15 -17.05 -1.40 -28.33
N TRP A 16 -16.38 -2.49 -28.71
CA TRP A 16 -15.79 -3.47 -27.80
C TRP A 16 -16.82 -4.30 -26.98
N GLU A 17 -18.09 -4.33 -27.40
CA GLU A 17 -19.16 -5.03 -26.67
C GLU A 17 -19.44 -6.46 -27.21
N ASN A 18 -18.91 -6.81 -28.40
CA ASN A 18 -19.20 -8.10 -29.02
C ASN A 18 -18.36 -9.24 -28.43
N LYS A 19 -18.97 -10.03 -27.54
CA LYS A 19 -18.32 -11.19 -26.88
C LYS A 19 -17.90 -12.30 -27.84
N VAL A 20 -18.63 -12.52 -28.92
CA VAL A 20 -18.33 -13.61 -29.88
C VAL A 20 -17.02 -13.28 -30.60
N LEU A 21 -16.90 -12.06 -31.11
CA LEU A 21 -15.66 -11.58 -31.73
C LEU A 21 -14.48 -11.58 -30.74
N LEU A 22 -14.73 -11.23 -29.47
CA LEU A 22 -13.68 -11.26 -28.44
C LEU A 22 -13.19 -12.69 -28.15
N ASN A 23 -14.09 -13.67 -28.08
CA ASN A 23 -13.73 -15.07 -27.92
C ASN A 23 -13.01 -15.64 -29.15
N GLU A 24 -13.41 -15.23 -30.36
CA GLU A 24 -12.69 -15.59 -31.59
C GLU A 24 -11.25 -15.02 -31.59
N ILE A 25 -11.08 -13.77 -31.18
CA ILE A 25 -9.74 -13.16 -31.03
C ILE A 25 -8.91 -13.92 -30.01
N LEU A 26 -9.49 -14.25 -28.84
CA LEU A 26 -8.81 -15.02 -27.79
C LEU A 26 -8.36 -16.40 -28.29
N THR A 27 -9.24 -17.15 -28.96
CA THR A 27 -8.89 -18.48 -29.50
C THR A 27 -7.81 -18.41 -30.58
N LEU A 28 -7.81 -17.37 -31.42
CA LEU A 28 -6.77 -17.15 -32.41
C LEU A 28 -5.42 -16.82 -31.77
N LEU A 29 -5.40 -15.99 -30.73
CA LEU A 29 -4.19 -15.66 -29.97
C LEU A 29 -3.66 -16.86 -29.19
N ASP A 30 -4.53 -17.62 -28.51
CA ASP A 30 -4.20 -18.88 -27.84
C ASP A 30 -3.61 -19.90 -28.83
N SER A 31 -4.21 -20.04 -30.01
CA SER A 31 -3.71 -20.95 -31.05
C SER A 31 -2.35 -20.50 -31.58
N ALA A 32 -2.15 -19.20 -31.76
CA ALA A 32 -0.87 -18.64 -32.20
C ALA A 32 0.23 -18.89 -31.17
N LEU A 33 -0.05 -18.62 -29.88
CA LEU A 33 0.89 -18.87 -28.79
C LEU A 33 1.21 -20.36 -28.63
N SER A 34 0.20 -21.24 -28.68
CA SER A 34 0.39 -22.69 -28.57
C SER A 34 1.22 -23.26 -29.73
N LYS A 35 1.06 -22.71 -30.94
CA LYS A 35 1.87 -23.09 -32.09
C LYS A 35 3.31 -22.58 -32.00
N ALA A 36 3.53 -21.44 -31.35
CA ALA A 36 4.86 -20.90 -31.12
C ALA A 36 5.62 -21.73 -30.07
N SER A 37 4.99 -22.08 -28.95
CA SER A 37 5.62 -22.91 -27.88
C SER A 37 5.96 -24.33 -28.34
N LEU A 38 5.14 -24.95 -29.19
CA LEU A 38 5.45 -26.26 -29.81
C LEU A 38 6.60 -26.19 -30.83
N ARG A 39 6.91 -25.01 -31.37
CA ARG A 39 7.91 -24.82 -32.44
C ARG A 39 9.23 -24.21 -31.96
N GLU A 40 9.32 -23.79 -30.70
CA GLU A 40 10.60 -23.47 -30.04
C GLU A 40 11.57 -24.67 -30.03
N GLN A 41 11.06 -25.90 -30.01
CA GLN A 41 11.88 -27.11 -30.20
C GLN A 41 12.51 -27.23 -31.60
N ASN A 42 12.05 -26.44 -32.59
CA ASN A 42 12.50 -26.49 -33.99
C ASN A 42 13.00 -25.14 -34.54
N ASN A 43 13.14 -24.07 -33.73
CA ASN A 43 13.75 -22.79 -34.11
C ASN A 43 13.11 -22.02 -35.31
N ILE A 44 11.81 -22.23 -35.61
CA ILE A 44 11.17 -21.66 -36.83
C ILE A 44 10.23 -20.46 -36.56
N PHE A 45 9.97 -20.09 -35.30
CA PHE A 45 9.06 -18.98 -35.01
C PHE A 45 9.83 -17.67 -34.81
N PRO A 46 9.62 -16.62 -35.63
CA PRO A 46 10.35 -15.37 -35.50
C PRO A 46 9.89 -14.61 -34.24
N SER A 47 10.85 -14.13 -33.45
CA SER A 47 10.65 -13.35 -32.22
C SER A 47 9.71 -12.15 -32.40
N THR A 48 9.64 -11.62 -33.62
CA THR A 48 8.74 -10.52 -34.02
C THR A 48 7.26 -10.88 -33.93
N GLU A 49 6.87 -12.14 -34.16
CA GLU A 49 5.47 -12.57 -34.08
C GLU A 49 4.99 -12.71 -32.63
N LEU A 50 5.85 -13.19 -31.73
CA LEU A 50 5.55 -13.23 -30.29
C LEU A 50 5.45 -11.83 -29.68
N ASP A 51 6.33 -10.90 -30.08
CA ASP A 51 6.23 -9.49 -29.66
C ASP A 51 4.94 -8.84 -30.12
N TRP A 52 4.52 -9.17 -31.33
CA TRP A 52 3.26 -8.70 -31.85
C TRP A 52 2.08 -9.28 -31.06
N VAL A 53 2.08 -10.58 -30.74
CA VAL A 53 1.03 -11.21 -29.93
C VAL A 53 0.96 -10.56 -28.54
N ALA A 54 2.10 -10.32 -27.91
CA ALA A 54 2.18 -9.63 -26.62
C ALA A 54 1.57 -8.22 -26.69
N LYS A 55 2.01 -7.40 -27.65
CA LYS A 55 1.52 -6.02 -27.83
C LYS A 55 0.05 -5.97 -28.24
N ALA A 56 -0.39 -6.84 -29.14
CA ALA A 56 -1.78 -6.88 -29.61
C ALA A 56 -2.73 -7.26 -28.47
N SER A 57 -2.41 -8.31 -27.71
CA SER A 57 -3.23 -8.76 -26.59
C SER A 57 -3.34 -7.68 -25.51
N TYR A 58 -2.22 -7.03 -25.16
CA TYR A 58 -2.20 -5.91 -24.22
C TYR A 58 -3.03 -4.71 -24.69
N ASN A 59 -2.86 -4.28 -25.95
CA ASN A 59 -3.56 -3.12 -26.49
C ASN A 59 -5.08 -3.35 -26.57
N ILE A 60 -5.50 -4.57 -26.92
CA ILE A 60 -6.92 -4.95 -26.91
C ILE A 60 -7.44 -4.86 -25.47
N ALA A 61 -6.74 -5.47 -24.49
CA ALA A 61 -7.09 -5.42 -23.07
C ALA A 61 -7.23 -3.98 -22.53
N LEU A 62 -6.36 -3.07 -22.98
CA LEU A 62 -6.38 -1.67 -22.57
C LEU A 62 -7.58 -0.90 -23.11
N LYS A 63 -8.04 -1.21 -24.33
CA LYS A 63 -9.18 -0.56 -24.99
C LYS A 63 -10.55 -1.06 -24.54
N LEU A 64 -10.62 -2.23 -23.89
CA LEU A 64 -11.88 -2.78 -23.38
C LEU A 64 -12.49 -1.86 -22.30
N PRO A 65 -13.80 -1.52 -22.40
CA PRO A 65 -14.48 -0.63 -21.48
C PRO A 65 -14.51 -1.22 -20.07
N LYS A 66 -14.69 -0.36 -19.05
CA LYS A 66 -14.78 -0.79 -17.64
C LYS A 66 -15.96 -1.73 -17.36
N SER A 67 -17.01 -1.70 -18.19
CA SER A 67 -18.15 -2.60 -18.15
C SER A 67 -17.93 -3.94 -18.87
N ALA A 68 -16.79 -4.11 -19.54
CA ALA A 68 -16.47 -5.36 -20.22
C ALA A 68 -16.01 -6.42 -19.20
N HIS A 69 -16.28 -7.68 -19.53
CA HIS A 69 -15.97 -8.84 -18.70
C HIS A 69 -14.48 -8.91 -18.31
N VAL A 70 -14.16 -8.67 -17.03
CA VAL A 70 -12.79 -8.76 -16.50
C VAL A 70 -12.14 -10.09 -16.80
N GLU A 71 -12.89 -11.20 -16.85
CA GLU A 71 -12.35 -12.50 -17.26
C GLU A 71 -11.66 -12.47 -18.64
N HIS A 72 -12.23 -11.75 -19.61
CA HIS A 72 -11.64 -11.64 -20.95
C HIS A 72 -10.41 -10.72 -20.95
N ILE A 73 -10.45 -9.65 -20.15
CA ILE A 73 -9.30 -8.75 -19.95
C ILE A 73 -8.15 -9.50 -19.29
N ILE A 74 -8.42 -10.24 -18.21
CA ILE A 74 -7.45 -11.10 -17.52
C ILE A 74 -6.82 -12.08 -18.51
N ARG A 75 -7.64 -12.79 -19.29
CA ARG A 75 -7.14 -13.78 -20.25
C ARG A 75 -6.25 -13.17 -21.34
N LEU A 76 -6.60 -11.99 -21.86
CA LEU A 76 -5.74 -11.25 -22.79
C LEU A 76 -4.42 -10.83 -22.15
N LEU A 77 -4.43 -10.40 -20.88
CA LEU A 77 -3.22 -10.02 -20.15
C LEU A 77 -2.34 -11.23 -19.82
N ASP A 78 -2.92 -12.38 -19.48
CA ASP A 78 -2.18 -13.62 -19.26
C ASP A 78 -1.52 -14.11 -20.57
N LEU A 79 -2.22 -14.00 -21.71
CA LEU A 79 -1.64 -14.28 -23.03
C LEU A 79 -0.47 -13.35 -23.35
N SER A 80 -0.65 -12.06 -23.08
CA SER A 80 0.37 -11.04 -23.26
C SER A 80 1.62 -11.30 -22.40
N ALA A 81 1.41 -11.65 -21.13
CA ALA A 81 2.48 -11.96 -20.19
C ALA A 81 3.23 -13.24 -20.60
N LYS A 82 2.51 -14.31 -20.97
CA LYS A 82 3.11 -15.58 -21.42
C LYS A 82 3.96 -15.42 -22.69
N ALA A 83 3.48 -14.64 -23.66
CA ALA A 83 4.22 -14.35 -24.89
C ALA A 83 5.52 -13.54 -24.64
N SER A 84 5.61 -12.87 -23.50
CA SER A 84 6.79 -12.08 -23.09
C SER A 84 7.73 -12.88 -22.18
N CYS A 85 7.20 -13.77 -21.34
CA CYS A 85 7.95 -14.53 -20.34
C CYS A 85 8.91 -15.59 -20.93
N GLY A 86 8.55 -16.22 -22.06
CA GLY A 86 9.40 -17.23 -22.72
C GLY A 86 10.78 -16.74 -23.19
N ARG A 87 11.07 -15.43 -23.05
CA ARG A 87 12.25 -14.76 -23.60
C ARG A 87 13.09 -14.00 -22.56
N LEU A 88 12.80 -14.18 -21.27
CA LEU A 88 13.57 -13.57 -20.16
C LEU A 88 15.02 -14.07 -20.06
N SER A 89 15.39 -15.13 -20.79
CA SER A 89 16.76 -15.65 -20.84
C SER A 89 17.65 -14.99 -21.92
N ASP A 90 17.11 -14.10 -22.77
CA ASP A 90 17.85 -13.53 -23.92
C ASP A 90 18.51 -12.16 -23.60
N PRO A 91 19.84 -12.07 -23.57
CA PRO A 91 20.54 -11.01 -22.85
C PRO A 91 20.45 -9.54 -23.34
N PRO A 92 20.10 -9.16 -24.58
CA PRO A 92 20.03 -7.73 -24.93
C PRO A 92 18.63 -7.10 -24.86
N ASN A 93 17.53 -7.87 -24.69
CA ASN A 93 16.15 -7.34 -24.78
C ASN A 93 15.30 -7.58 -23.51
N ASN A 94 15.92 -8.08 -22.44
CA ASN A 94 15.28 -8.42 -21.17
C ASN A 94 14.55 -7.23 -20.52
N PHE A 95 15.07 -6.01 -20.68
CA PHE A 95 14.52 -4.80 -20.07
C PHE A 95 13.11 -4.45 -20.57
N ASN A 96 12.89 -4.49 -21.89
CA ASN A 96 11.57 -4.18 -22.46
C ASN A 96 10.54 -5.29 -22.18
N LEU A 97 11.01 -6.54 -22.09
CA LEU A 97 10.18 -7.71 -21.83
C LEU A 97 9.73 -7.78 -20.36
N SER A 98 10.62 -7.48 -19.41
CA SER A 98 10.29 -7.39 -17.98
C SER A 98 9.33 -6.24 -17.70
N GLN A 99 9.55 -5.07 -18.32
CA GLN A 99 8.62 -3.95 -18.24
C GLN A 99 7.22 -4.29 -18.78
N HIS A 100 7.12 -4.95 -19.93
CA HIS A 100 5.82 -5.36 -20.49
C HIS A 100 5.09 -6.36 -19.59
N TYR A 101 5.81 -7.31 -19.00
CA TYR A 101 5.27 -8.25 -18.03
C TYR A 101 4.72 -7.54 -16.79
N LEU A 102 5.48 -6.58 -16.23
CA LEU A 102 5.03 -5.76 -15.11
C LEU A 102 3.79 -4.92 -15.49
N LEU A 103 3.75 -4.33 -16.69
CA LEU A 103 2.56 -3.57 -17.15
C LEU A 103 1.32 -4.46 -17.24
N CYS A 104 1.46 -5.72 -17.64
CA CYS A 104 0.37 -6.69 -17.66
C CYS A 104 -0.13 -6.98 -16.24
N GLY A 105 0.78 -7.28 -15.31
CA GLY A 105 0.44 -7.52 -13.90
C GLY A 105 -0.24 -6.32 -13.24
N PHE A 106 0.30 -5.12 -13.47
CA PHE A 106 -0.28 -3.87 -12.98
C PHE A 106 -1.72 -3.67 -13.46
N LEU A 107 -1.94 -3.76 -14.79
CA LEU A 107 -3.26 -3.58 -15.36
C LEU A 107 -4.23 -4.66 -14.87
N LYS A 108 -3.76 -5.90 -14.70
CA LYS A 108 -4.56 -7.02 -14.18
C LYS A 108 -5.06 -6.73 -12.77
N ILE A 109 -4.18 -6.33 -11.84
CA ILE A 109 -4.54 -5.99 -10.46
C ILE A 109 -5.53 -4.82 -10.42
N VAL A 110 -5.26 -3.73 -11.16
CA VAL A 110 -6.15 -2.54 -11.19
C VAL A 110 -7.54 -2.89 -11.72
N ARG A 111 -7.65 -3.86 -12.64
CA ARG A 111 -8.93 -4.33 -13.17
C ARG A 111 -9.67 -5.21 -12.18
N ILE A 112 -8.99 -6.18 -11.58
CA ILE A 112 -9.58 -7.07 -10.57
C ILE A 112 -10.11 -6.23 -9.41
N ILE A 113 -9.29 -5.37 -8.80
CA ILE A 113 -9.72 -4.57 -7.63
C ILE A 113 -10.92 -3.66 -7.92
N GLY A 114 -11.00 -3.11 -9.14
CA GLY A 114 -12.08 -2.23 -9.56
C GLY A 114 -13.45 -2.94 -9.55
N GLU A 115 -13.47 -4.25 -9.82
CA GLU A 115 -14.67 -5.07 -9.70
C GLU A 115 -14.85 -5.61 -8.28
N THR A 116 -13.78 -6.13 -7.66
CA THR A 116 -13.80 -6.72 -6.32
C THR A 116 -14.39 -5.79 -5.26
N ARG A 117 -14.13 -4.48 -5.34
CA ARG A 117 -14.68 -3.50 -4.39
C ARG A 117 -16.20 -3.35 -4.48
N ASN A 118 -16.79 -3.65 -5.64
CA ASN A 118 -18.23 -3.62 -5.87
C ASN A 118 -18.88 -5.00 -5.70
N GLU A 119 -18.09 -6.07 -5.54
CA GLU A 119 -18.58 -7.43 -5.36
C GLU A 119 -19.22 -7.60 -3.98
N THR A 120 -20.40 -8.21 -3.96
CA THR A 120 -21.20 -8.46 -2.76
C THR A 120 -21.01 -9.87 -2.22
N ASN A 121 -20.65 -10.81 -3.10
CA ASN A 121 -20.39 -12.18 -2.71
C ASN A 121 -19.00 -12.29 -2.06
N ILE A 122 -18.97 -12.60 -0.76
CA ILE A 122 -17.74 -12.73 0.03
C ILE A 122 -16.80 -13.78 -0.58
N THR A 123 -17.33 -14.92 -1.05
CA THR A 123 -16.49 -16.01 -1.59
C THR A 123 -15.79 -15.61 -2.89
N GLU A 124 -16.49 -14.93 -3.80
CA GLU A 124 -15.87 -14.42 -5.02
C GLU A 124 -14.89 -13.28 -4.72
N LYS A 125 -15.26 -12.41 -3.78
CA LYS A 125 -14.39 -11.34 -3.28
C LYS A 125 -13.07 -11.89 -2.72
N THR A 126 -13.11 -12.94 -1.91
CA THR A 126 -11.91 -13.63 -1.39
C THR A 126 -11.05 -14.17 -2.52
N LYS A 127 -11.63 -14.89 -3.49
CA LYS A 127 -10.86 -15.43 -4.64
C LYS A 127 -10.17 -14.32 -5.43
N CYS A 128 -10.85 -13.20 -5.67
CA CYS A 128 -10.27 -12.07 -6.38
C CYS A 128 -9.11 -11.43 -5.60
N TYR A 129 -9.23 -11.31 -4.27
CA TYR A 129 -8.14 -10.81 -3.43
C TYR A 129 -6.96 -11.80 -3.37
N ASP A 130 -7.20 -13.12 -3.34
CA ASP A 130 -6.14 -14.14 -3.42
C ASP A 130 -5.37 -14.04 -4.75
N GLU A 131 -6.10 -13.78 -5.84
CA GLU A 131 -5.49 -13.56 -7.15
C GLU A 131 -4.64 -12.28 -7.17
N ILE A 132 -5.15 -11.17 -6.60
CA ILE A 132 -4.37 -9.92 -6.44
C ILE A 132 -3.09 -10.20 -5.66
N HIS A 133 -3.19 -10.93 -4.54
CA HIS A 133 -2.05 -11.24 -3.70
C HIS A 133 -0.99 -12.05 -4.47
N THR A 134 -1.42 -13.07 -5.20
CA THR A 134 -0.54 -13.91 -6.02
C THR A 134 0.18 -13.12 -7.09
N ILE A 135 -0.53 -12.24 -7.83
CA ILE A 135 0.08 -11.42 -8.88
C ILE A 135 1.04 -10.39 -8.26
N SER A 136 0.66 -9.78 -7.13
CA SER A 136 1.45 -8.76 -6.45
C SER A 136 2.77 -9.33 -5.95
N LYS A 137 2.75 -10.56 -5.40
CA LYS A 137 3.97 -11.26 -5.00
C LYS A 137 4.96 -11.45 -6.16
N HIS A 138 4.49 -11.96 -7.30
CA HIS A 138 5.34 -12.11 -8.50
C HIS A 138 5.84 -10.76 -9.01
N PHE A 139 5.00 -9.72 -8.97
CA PHE A 139 5.39 -8.37 -9.34
C PHE A 139 6.53 -7.85 -8.45
N ARG A 140 6.43 -8.04 -7.12
CA ARG A 140 7.47 -7.63 -6.17
C ARG A 140 8.79 -8.34 -6.40
N GLU A 141 8.75 -9.66 -6.59
CA GLU A 141 9.95 -10.48 -6.85
C GLU A 141 10.70 -9.97 -8.11
N GLN A 142 9.95 -9.65 -9.17
CA GLN A 142 10.51 -9.12 -10.40
C GLN A 142 11.04 -7.69 -10.26
N VAL A 143 10.36 -6.82 -9.50
CA VAL A 143 10.85 -5.47 -9.22
C VAL A 143 12.16 -5.51 -8.44
N ARG A 144 12.33 -6.44 -7.49
CA ARG A 144 13.60 -6.60 -6.76
C ARG A 144 14.73 -7.05 -7.68
N ALA A 145 14.46 -8.01 -8.57
CA ALA A 145 15.43 -8.44 -9.57
C ALA A 145 15.82 -7.26 -10.49
N TYR A 146 14.83 -6.47 -10.92
CA TYR A 146 15.03 -5.29 -11.76
C TYR A 146 15.82 -4.18 -11.06
N GLN A 147 15.56 -3.91 -9.78
CA GLN A 147 16.29 -2.88 -9.01
C GLN A 147 17.79 -3.16 -8.88
N ALA A 148 18.23 -4.42 -8.95
CA ALA A 148 19.64 -4.78 -8.92
C ALA A 148 20.38 -4.51 -10.25
N GLU A 149 19.66 -4.33 -11.35
CA GLU A 149 20.22 -4.25 -12.72
C GLU A 149 20.27 -2.84 -13.31
N ILE A 150 19.71 -1.81 -12.64
CA ILE A 150 19.56 -0.48 -13.27
C ILE A 150 20.85 0.35 -13.21
N SER A 151 21.34 0.69 -14.41
CA SER A 151 21.99 1.95 -14.76
C SER A 151 21.06 2.71 -15.74
N ASP A 152 20.87 4.02 -15.55
CA ASP A 152 20.29 5.03 -16.48
C ASP A 152 18.81 4.94 -16.96
N THR A 153 17.93 5.73 -16.30
CA THR A 153 17.18 6.89 -16.84
C THR A 153 16.08 7.30 -15.85
N GLU A 154 16.18 8.52 -15.32
CA GLU A 154 15.43 9.00 -14.15
C GLU A 154 13.89 9.03 -14.35
N THR A 155 13.42 9.29 -15.58
CA THR A 155 11.98 9.43 -15.88
C THR A 155 11.21 8.11 -15.87
N GLN A 156 11.77 7.05 -16.48
CA GLN A 156 11.14 5.73 -16.48
C GLN A 156 11.11 5.13 -15.06
N HIS A 157 12.16 5.39 -14.28
CA HIS A 157 12.22 4.94 -12.88
C HIS A 157 11.09 5.55 -12.03
N GLN A 158 10.83 6.85 -12.15
CA GLN A 158 9.74 7.53 -11.41
C GLN A 158 8.36 6.99 -11.79
N GLU A 159 8.13 6.76 -13.08
CA GLU A 159 6.88 6.18 -13.58
C GLU A 159 6.63 4.76 -13.06
N TRP A 160 7.68 3.95 -12.97
CA TRP A 160 7.62 2.60 -12.42
C TRP A 160 7.42 2.60 -10.91
N LEU A 161 8.10 3.51 -10.21
CA LEU A 161 7.96 3.71 -8.78
C LEU A 161 6.51 4.05 -8.39
N ALA A 162 5.87 4.97 -9.12
CA ALA A 162 4.47 5.32 -8.87
C ALA A 162 3.54 4.10 -9.02
N ARG A 163 3.73 3.28 -10.04
CA ARG A 163 2.97 2.04 -10.24
C ARG A 163 3.24 1.02 -9.14
N TYR A 164 4.50 0.87 -8.72
CA TYR A 164 4.89 -0.04 -7.65
C TYR A 164 4.24 0.33 -6.31
N ARG A 165 4.23 1.62 -5.95
CA ARG A 165 3.51 2.11 -4.75
C ARG A 165 2.04 1.77 -4.77
N ILE A 166 1.38 1.92 -5.91
CA ILE A 166 -0.03 1.53 -6.08
C ILE A 166 -0.20 0.02 -5.83
N ILE A 167 0.68 -0.82 -6.38
CA ILE A 167 0.62 -2.27 -6.17
C ILE A 167 0.81 -2.64 -4.70
N LEU A 168 1.75 -1.99 -3.99
CA LEU A 168 1.92 -2.19 -2.55
C LEU A 168 0.64 -1.84 -1.77
N ALA A 169 -0.01 -0.71 -2.09
CA ALA A 169 -1.27 -0.32 -1.47
C ALA A 169 -2.41 -1.31 -1.74
N LEU A 170 -2.54 -1.78 -2.98
CA LEU A 170 -3.57 -2.74 -3.36
C LEU A 170 -3.34 -4.13 -2.76
N ASP A 171 -2.07 -4.58 -2.65
CA ASP A 171 -1.76 -5.86 -1.99
C ASP A 171 -1.94 -5.78 -0.47
N LEU A 172 -1.64 -4.62 0.13
CA LEU A 172 -1.94 -4.38 1.55
C LEU A 172 -3.45 -4.51 1.81
N GLU A 173 -4.28 -3.84 1.00
CA GLU A 173 -5.75 -3.96 1.08
C GLU A 173 -6.20 -5.42 0.92
N ALA A 174 -5.63 -6.15 -0.04
CA ALA A 174 -5.96 -7.57 -0.26
C ALA A 174 -5.61 -8.43 0.96
N SER A 175 -4.42 -8.23 1.52
CA SER A 175 -3.91 -8.99 2.66
C SER A 175 -4.70 -8.70 3.94
N ILE A 176 -5.11 -7.44 4.15
CA ILE A 176 -6.02 -7.06 5.23
C ILE A 176 -7.37 -7.76 5.07
N PHE A 177 -7.94 -7.79 3.86
CA PHE A 177 -9.22 -8.45 3.60
C PHE A 177 -9.16 -9.97 3.85
N ILE A 178 -8.07 -10.63 3.45
CA ILE A 178 -7.86 -12.08 3.67
C ILE A 178 -7.46 -12.38 5.12
N ASN A 179 -7.24 -11.34 5.94
CA ASN A 179 -6.78 -11.44 7.33
C ASN A 179 -5.37 -12.06 7.47
N ASP A 180 -4.52 -11.90 6.44
CA ASP A 180 -3.11 -12.30 6.47
C ASP A 180 -2.22 -11.15 6.93
N TRP A 181 -2.21 -10.93 8.25
CA TRP A 181 -1.44 -9.87 8.88
C TRP A 181 0.08 -10.08 8.83
N THR A 182 0.54 -11.30 8.55
CA THR A 182 1.98 -11.57 8.39
C THR A 182 2.49 -10.98 7.09
N THR A 183 1.70 -11.11 6.02
CA THR A 183 1.97 -10.47 4.73
C THR A 183 1.82 -8.95 4.84
N VAL A 184 0.81 -8.44 5.57
CA VAL A 184 0.66 -6.98 5.80
C VAL A 184 1.95 -6.38 6.40
N SER A 185 2.49 -6.99 7.46
CA SER A 185 3.76 -6.57 8.07
C SER A 185 4.91 -6.61 7.06
N THR A 186 5.01 -7.71 6.30
CA THR A 186 6.03 -7.88 5.26
C THR A 186 5.95 -6.77 4.20
N ILE A 187 4.75 -6.41 3.71
CA ILE A 187 4.54 -5.33 2.75
C ILE A 187 4.98 -3.98 3.33
N VAL A 188 4.64 -3.71 4.59
CA VAL A 188 5.03 -2.47 5.28
C VAL A 188 6.56 -2.38 5.33
N GLU A 189 7.27 -3.41 5.80
CA GLU A 189 8.74 -3.41 5.87
C GLU A 189 9.39 -3.26 4.48
N GLU A 190 8.88 -3.98 3.47
CA GLU A 190 9.37 -3.92 2.09
C GLU A 190 9.18 -2.55 1.45
N SER A 191 8.18 -1.78 1.90
CA SER A 191 7.95 -0.43 1.40
C SER A 191 9.00 0.58 1.88
N SER A 192 9.85 0.24 2.86
CA SER A 192 10.81 1.14 3.51
C SER A 192 11.72 1.93 2.56
N THR A 193 12.05 1.41 1.37
CA THR A 193 12.91 2.07 0.39
C THR A 193 12.16 2.98 -0.59
N VAL A 194 10.84 2.82 -0.67
CA VAL A 194 9.98 3.49 -1.65
C VAL A 194 8.86 4.30 -1.02
N ILE A 195 8.65 4.23 0.29
CA ILE A 195 7.54 4.90 0.98
C ILE A 195 7.63 6.42 0.86
N ASP A 196 6.48 7.06 0.63
CA ASP A 196 6.29 8.50 0.64
C ASP A 196 5.09 8.87 1.53
N GLU A 197 4.83 10.17 1.68
CA GLU A 197 3.70 10.67 2.47
C GLU A 197 2.36 10.06 2.00
N LYS A 198 2.16 9.99 0.68
CA LYS A 198 0.91 9.48 0.11
C LYS A 198 0.72 7.98 0.39
N LEU A 199 1.74 7.17 0.20
CA LEU A 199 1.68 5.73 0.44
C LEU A 199 1.47 5.43 1.91
N SER A 200 2.22 6.10 2.80
CA SER A 200 2.06 5.93 4.25
C SER A 200 0.67 6.32 4.73
N SER A 201 0.08 7.39 4.17
CA SER A 201 -1.29 7.78 4.44
C SER A 201 -2.28 6.72 3.98
N ILE A 202 -2.13 6.19 2.76
CA ILE A 202 -2.99 5.11 2.24
C ILE A 202 -2.88 3.84 3.10
N PHE A 203 -1.67 3.46 3.52
CA PHE A 203 -1.47 2.32 4.41
C PHE A 203 -2.22 2.49 5.72
N LEU A 204 -2.02 3.64 6.39
CA LEU A 204 -2.73 3.94 7.62
C LEU A 204 -4.25 3.92 7.42
N ASP A 205 -4.73 4.51 6.33
CA ASP A 205 -6.14 4.58 5.94
C ASP A 205 -6.78 3.19 5.79
N CYS A 206 -6.07 2.27 5.13
CA CYS A 206 -6.47 0.86 4.96
C CYS A 206 -6.46 0.09 6.28
N ILE A 207 -5.41 0.25 7.10
CA ILE A 207 -5.29 -0.44 8.39
C ILE A 207 -6.40 0.00 9.35
N LEU A 208 -6.65 1.31 9.46
CA LEU A 208 -7.66 1.87 10.38
C LEU A 208 -9.10 1.55 9.97
N ARG A 209 -9.38 1.37 8.67
CA ARG A 209 -10.71 0.96 8.16
C ARG A 209 -10.96 -0.54 8.20
N SER A 210 -9.96 -1.33 8.57
CA SER A 210 -10.12 -2.78 8.62
C SER A 210 -11.10 -3.20 9.72
N GLU A 211 -11.86 -4.26 9.49
CA GLU A 211 -12.73 -4.88 10.49
C GLU A 211 -11.98 -5.92 11.35
N ALA A 212 -10.65 -5.78 11.45
CA ALA A 212 -9.80 -6.75 12.11
C ALA A 212 -9.70 -6.53 13.62
N SER A 213 -8.95 -7.41 14.30
CA SER A 213 -8.73 -7.28 15.72
C SER A 213 -7.94 -5.99 16.03
N ILE A 214 -8.31 -5.30 17.10
CA ILE A 214 -7.63 -4.06 17.53
C ILE A 214 -6.13 -4.31 17.77
N THR A 215 -5.76 -5.50 18.26
CA THR A 215 -4.37 -5.91 18.48
C THR A 215 -3.58 -5.93 17.18
N ASP A 216 -4.16 -6.44 16.09
CA ASP A 216 -3.50 -6.49 14.79
C ASP A 216 -3.33 -5.09 14.20
N VAL A 217 -4.37 -4.26 14.30
CA VAL A 217 -4.35 -2.85 13.90
C VAL A 217 -3.25 -2.08 14.64
N VAL A 218 -3.22 -2.17 15.98
CA VAL A 218 -2.20 -1.52 16.83
C VAL A 218 -0.79 -1.95 16.42
N ARG A 219 -0.56 -3.25 16.28
CA ARG A 219 0.74 -3.81 15.92
C ARG A 219 1.22 -3.28 14.57
N THR A 220 0.35 -3.28 13.56
CA THR A 220 0.73 -2.82 12.21
C THR A 220 0.88 -1.30 12.13
N VAL A 221 0.07 -0.50 12.83
CA VAL A 221 0.28 0.96 12.90
C VAL A 221 1.62 1.29 13.55
N LYS A 222 1.97 0.59 14.65
CA LYS A 222 3.28 0.73 15.29
C LYS A 222 4.42 0.40 14.34
N GLU A 223 4.28 -0.69 13.57
CA GLU A 223 5.25 -1.11 12.57
C GLU A 223 5.39 -0.09 11.43
N LEU A 224 4.27 0.47 10.94
CA LEU A 224 4.27 1.52 9.92
C LEU A 224 5.06 2.75 10.40
N ILE A 225 4.79 3.23 11.62
CA ILE A 225 5.51 4.37 12.21
C ILE A 225 7.02 4.07 12.32
N ARG A 226 7.38 2.86 12.78
CA ARG A 226 8.78 2.41 12.86
C ARG A 226 9.44 2.40 11.48
N THR A 227 8.76 1.85 10.49
CA THR A 227 9.25 1.78 9.10
C THR A 227 9.47 3.16 8.52
N MET A 228 8.56 4.10 8.75
CA MET A 228 8.73 5.49 8.32
C MET A 228 9.92 6.16 9.00
N HIS A 229 10.07 5.98 10.32
CA HIS A 229 11.18 6.56 11.06
C HIS A 229 12.56 5.98 10.66
N GLY A 230 12.62 4.68 10.35
CA GLY A 230 13.83 3.99 9.91
C GLY A 230 14.04 3.98 8.39
N SER A 231 13.17 4.64 7.63
CA SER A 231 13.16 4.59 6.17
C SER A 231 14.40 5.24 5.58
N LEU A 232 14.98 4.58 4.57
CA LEU A 232 16.04 5.13 3.70
C LEU A 232 15.45 5.69 2.39
N SER A 233 14.13 5.86 2.32
CA SER A 233 13.45 6.34 1.13
C SER A 233 13.84 7.80 0.86
N PRO A 234 14.39 8.11 -0.33
CA PRO A 234 14.69 9.50 -0.71
C PRO A 234 13.41 10.32 -0.97
N TYR A 235 12.24 9.67 -0.94
CA TYR A 235 10.94 10.26 -1.24
C TYR A 235 10.14 10.65 0.00
N LEU A 236 10.63 10.27 1.18
CA LEU A 236 10.03 10.67 2.44
C LEU A 236 10.73 11.94 2.91
N ASP A 237 10.11 13.09 2.68
CA ASP A 237 10.62 14.35 3.20
C ASP A 237 10.56 14.32 4.73
N SER A 238 11.73 14.48 5.37
CA SER A 238 11.87 14.46 6.82
C SER A 238 11.03 15.54 7.51
N THR A 239 10.85 16.70 6.85
CA THR A 239 10.06 17.80 7.39
C THR A 239 8.57 17.49 7.37
N HIS A 240 8.06 16.98 6.24
CA HIS A 240 6.67 16.54 6.12
C HIS A 240 6.36 15.38 7.06
N PHE A 241 7.28 14.41 7.17
CA PHE A 241 7.13 13.31 8.13
C PHE A 241 7.01 13.83 9.57
N GLN A 242 7.87 14.76 9.97
CA GLN A 242 7.80 15.39 11.30
C GLN A 242 6.46 16.12 11.54
N GLN A 243 5.86 16.71 10.51
CA GLN A 243 4.53 17.34 10.60
C GLN A 243 3.39 16.33 10.70
N ALA A 244 3.50 15.18 10.02
CA ALA A 244 2.47 14.13 10.03
C ALA A 244 2.55 13.23 11.26
N LEU A 245 3.76 13.01 11.80
CA LEU A 245 4.03 12.09 12.90
C LEU A 245 3.14 12.31 14.15
N PRO A 246 2.87 13.55 14.62
CA PRO A 246 1.94 13.78 15.73
C PRO A 246 0.57 13.12 15.54
N ARG A 247 0.00 13.17 14.34
CA ARG A 247 -1.30 12.54 14.03
C ARG A 247 -1.21 11.02 14.05
N TYR A 248 -0.09 10.45 13.60
CA TYR A 248 0.13 9.00 13.63
C TYR A 248 0.28 8.53 15.08
N LEU A 249 1.00 9.28 15.91
CA LEU A 249 1.10 9.02 17.35
C LEU A 249 -0.26 9.15 18.04
N ARG A 250 -1.08 10.14 17.68
CA ARG A 250 -2.46 10.27 18.16
C ARG A 250 -3.28 9.01 17.89
N CYS A 251 -3.25 8.53 16.64
CA CYS A 251 -3.93 7.29 16.25
C CYS A 251 -3.40 6.10 17.06
N LEU A 252 -2.08 5.92 17.13
CA LEU A 252 -1.50 4.79 17.87
C LEU A 252 -1.82 4.84 19.36
N PHE A 253 -1.80 6.03 19.97
CA PHE A 253 -2.16 6.23 21.37
C PHE A 253 -3.61 5.81 21.64
N GLN A 254 -4.56 6.31 20.83
CA GLN A 254 -5.97 5.95 20.96
C GLN A 254 -6.18 4.45 20.79
N LEU A 255 -5.62 3.86 19.73
CA LEU A 255 -5.73 2.43 19.47
C LEU A 255 -5.14 1.59 20.61
N SER A 256 -4.04 2.04 21.21
CA SER A 256 -3.41 1.35 22.35
C SER A 256 -4.29 1.40 23.59
N LEU A 257 -4.97 2.52 23.85
CA LEU A 257 -5.97 2.62 24.92
C LEU A 257 -7.17 1.69 24.66
N ASP A 258 -7.68 1.67 23.42
CA ASP A 258 -8.81 0.83 23.02
C ASP A 258 -8.47 -0.67 23.12
N ALA A 259 -7.21 -1.04 22.86
CA ALA A 259 -6.69 -2.40 23.03
C ALA A 259 -6.34 -2.74 24.49
N ALA A 260 -6.48 -1.80 25.42
CA ALA A 260 -5.98 -1.90 26.80
C ALA A 260 -4.46 -2.20 26.91
N ASP A 261 -3.68 -1.87 25.88
CA ASP A 261 -2.21 -1.89 25.91
C ASP A 261 -1.67 -0.58 26.48
N TYR A 262 -1.81 -0.43 27.80
CA TYR A 262 -1.42 0.80 28.49
C TYR A 262 0.09 1.04 28.48
N HIS A 263 0.91 -0.02 28.37
CA HIS A 263 2.35 0.12 28.24
C HIS A 263 2.73 0.76 26.91
N LEU A 264 2.10 0.34 25.82
CA LEU A 264 2.30 0.97 24.52
C LEU A 264 1.76 2.40 24.50
N ALA A 265 0.56 2.63 25.04
CA ALA A 265 -0.01 3.97 25.13
C ALA A 265 0.92 4.94 25.90
N GLU A 266 1.47 4.50 27.03
CA GLU A 266 2.44 5.28 27.79
C GLU A 266 3.73 5.54 26.99
N SER A 267 4.25 4.55 26.26
CA SER A 267 5.43 4.70 25.41
C SER A 267 5.20 5.71 24.27
N VAL A 268 3.98 5.76 23.71
CA VAL A 268 3.61 6.77 22.70
C VAL A 268 3.55 8.16 23.30
N LEU A 269 3.02 8.29 24.53
CA LEU A 269 3.03 9.56 25.26
C LEU A 269 4.45 10.05 25.54
N ASP A 270 5.37 9.14 25.91
CA ASP A 270 6.79 9.48 26.10
C ASP A 270 7.44 9.95 24.79
N GLN A 271 7.14 9.31 23.67
CA GLN A 271 7.63 9.76 22.36
C GLN A 271 7.11 11.16 22.00
N ALA A 272 5.81 11.43 22.24
CA ALA A 272 5.23 12.74 22.01
C ALA A 272 5.89 13.83 22.88
N LEU A 273 6.18 13.52 24.15
CA LEU A 273 6.90 14.41 25.06
C LEU A 273 8.31 14.76 24.57
N VAL A 274 9.08 13.76 24.11
CA VAL A 274 10.41 13.99 23.54
C VAL A 274 10.33 14.88 22.31
N LEU A 275 9.44 14.56 21.36
CA LEU A 275 9.27 15.34 20.14
C LEU A 275 8.82 16.77 20.41
N ALA A 276 7.90 16.98 21.35
CA ALA A 276 7.45 18.32 21.74
C ALA A 276 8.60 19.13 22.35
N ARG A 277 9.41 18.54 23.23
CA ARG A 277 10.59 19.22 23.83
C ARG A 277 11.63 19.57 22.78
N ASP A 278 11.96 18.63 21.90
CA ASP A 278 12.96 18.84 20.85
C ASP A 278 12.51 19.94 19.88
N SER A 279 11.21 20.05 19.60
CA SER A 279 10.67 21.13 18.75
C SER A 279 10.78 22.53 19.36
N HIS A 280 10.84 22.64 20.69
CA HIS A 280 11.03 23.90 21.42
C HIS A 280 12.50 24.32 21.51
N THR A 281 13.43 23.36 21.50
CA THR A 281 14.87 23.61 21.63
C THR A 281 15.55 23.80 20.27
N GLU A 282 15.09 23.10 19.24
CA GLU A 282 15.66 23.15 17.89
C GLU A 282 14.86 24.11 16.98
N SER A 283 15.40 25.30 16.73
CA SER A 283 14.77 26.35 15.90
C SER A 283 14.51 25.97 14.43
N ASN A 284 15.05 24.84 13.96
CA ASN A 284 14.88 24.35 12.59
C ASN A 284 13.82 23.24 12.45
N ARG A 285 13.21 22.77 13.56
CA ARG A 285 12.15 21.77 13.50
C ARG A 285 10.76 22.42 13.47
N PRO A 286 9.78 21.78 12.81
CA PRO A 286 8.40 22.20 12.95
C PRO A 286 7.97 22.02 14.42
N LEU A 287 7.30 23.04 14.95
CA LEU A 287 6.68 22.98 16.28
C LEU A 287 5.68 21.82 16.34
N TYR A 288 5.66 21.14 17.48
CA TYR A 288 4.64 20.14 17.74
C TYR A 288 3.25 20.82 17.77
N PRO A 289 2.24 20.31 17.04
CA PRO A 289 0.95 20.99 16.93
C PRO A 289 0.25 21.15 18.28
N SER A 290 -0.18 22.38 18.60
CA SER A 290 -0.90 22.72 19.85
C SER A 290 -2.15 21.84 20.05
N ASP A 291 -2.96 21.63 19.00
CA ASP A 291 -4.15 20.77 19.07
C ASP A 291 -3.83 19.31 19.47
N GLU A 292 -2.65 18.81 19.08
CA GLU A 292 -2.19 17.46 19.43
C GLU A 292 -1.68 17.42 20.88
N ILE A 293 -0.96 18.45 21.33
CA ILE A 293 -0.56 18.60 22.75
C ILE A 293 -1.81 18.63 23.63
N GLN A 294 -2.76 19.50 23.32
CA GLN A 294 -3.98 19.67 24.12
C GLN A 294 -4.77 18.37 24.20
N TRP A 295 -4.94 17.68 23.07
CA TRP A 295 -5.65 16.41 23.06
C TRP A 295 -4.91 15.31 23.84
N LEU A 296 -3.62 15.09 23.58
CA LEU A 296 -2.83 14.05 24.26
C LEU A 296 -2.79 14.28 25.77
N SER A 297 -2.51 15.51 26.21
CA SER A 297 -2.52 15.88 27.63
C SER A 297 -3.88 15.64 28.27
N THR A 298 -4.98 16.00 27.60
CA THR A 298 -6.32 15.82 28.15
C THR A 298 -6.67 14.34 28.29
N VAL A 299 -6.42 13.53 27.25
CA VAL A 299 -6.73 12.10 27.28
C VAL A 299 -5.83 11.36 28.27
N ALA A 300 -4.53 11.68 28.34
CA ALA A 300 -3.62 11.11 29.33
C ALA A 300 -4.01 11.47 30.77
N PHE A 301 -4.47 12.70 31.02
CA PHE A 301 -4.95 13.10 32.36
C PHE A 301 -6.25 12.39 32.72
N ASN A 302 -7.20 12.25 31.78
CA ASN A 302 -8.41 11.46 32.03
C ASN A 302 -8.05 10.00 32.37
N ARG A 303 -7.04 9.43 31.72
CA ARG A 303 -6.55 8.10 32.06
C ARG A 303 -5.93 8.04 33.47
N ALA A 304 -5.24 9.09 33.91
CA ALA A 304 -4.77 9.20 35.29
C ALA A 304 -5.94 9.19 36.29
N VAL A 305 -7.04 9.88 35.98
CA VAL A 305 -8.28 9.83 36.78
C VAL A 305 -8.86 8.42 36.83
N ASP A 306 -8.86 7.67 35.74
CA ASP A 306 -9.28 6.25 35.76
C ASP A 306 -8.42 5.41 36.72
N TYR A 307 -7.10 5.63 36.74
CA TYR A 307 -6.20 4.94 37.66
C TYR A 307 -6.48 5.33 39.12
N TYR A 308 -6.78 6.59 39.39
CA TYR A 308 -7.21 7.04 40.71
C TYR A 308 -8.48 6.31 41.17
N LEU A 309 -9.50 6.24 40.30
CA LEU A 309 -10.74 5.52 40.59
C LEU A 309 -10.52 4.02 40.81
N ALA A 310 -9.49 3.44 40.18
CA ALA A 310 -9.07 2.06 40.38
C ALA A 310 -8.12 1.85 41.59
N SER A 311 -7.83 2.91 42.37
CA SER A 311 -6.88 2.89 43.49
C SER A 311 -5.45 2.49 43.08
N ALA A 312 -5.07 2.80 41.84
CA ALA A 312 -3.72 2.62 41.30
C ALA A 312 -2.94 3.94 41.38
N ASP A 313 -2.65 4.38 42.61
CA ASP A 313 -2.11 5.73 42.90
C ASP A 313 -0.79 6.02 42.17
N ALA A 314 0.09 5.03 42.07
CA ALA A 314 1.37 5.17 41.36
C ALA A 314 1.18 5.43 39.85
N ASP A 315 0.21 4.76 39.23
CA ASP A 315 -0.10 4.95 37.81
C ASP A 315 -0.83 6.27 37.58
N CYS A 316 -1.74 6.65 38.48
CA CYS A 316 -2.39 7.96 38.47
C CYS A 316 -1.35 9.08 38.46
N GLN A 317 -0.45 9.10 39.45
CA GLN A 317 0.56 10.14 39.57
C GLN A 317 1.45 10.19 38.33
N ARG A 318 1.93 9.03 37.87
CA ARG A 318 2.81 8.91 36.69
C ARG A 318 2.16 9.47 35.42
N TRP A 319 0.91 9.13 35.15
CA TRP A 319 0.19 9.60 33.96
C TRP A 319 -0.20 11.08 34.06
N ALA A 320 -0.61 11.54 35.25
CA ALA A 320 -0.95 12.94 35.49
C ALA A 320 0.27 13.86 35.30
N GLU A 321 1.43 13.47 35.84
CA GLU A 321 2.69 14.23 35.69
C GLU A 321 3.10 14.35 34.21
N LYS A 322 3.02 13.26 33.44
CA LYS A 322 3.29 13.29 31.99
C LYS A 322 2.32 14.20 31.24
N ALA A 323 1.02 14.11 31.55
CA ALA A 323 -0.01 14.93 30.93
C ALA A 323 0.20 16.44 31.20
N ILE A 324 0.50 16.82 32.44
CA ILE A 324 0.82 18.20 32.83
C ILE A 324 2.08 18.67 32.13
N THR A 325 3.13 17.86 32.14
CA THR A 325 4.41 18.18 31.50
C THR A 325 4.23 18.44 30.00
N LEU A 326 3.41 17.62 29.33
CA LEU A 326 3.10 17.83 27.91
C LEU A 326 2.28 19.11 27.71
N ALA A 327 1.30 19.39 28.59
CA ALA A 327 0.44 20.57 28.50
C ALA A 327 1.21 21.88 28.74
N ASP A 328 2.29 21.85 29.51
CA ASP A 328 3.17 23.01 29.73
C ASP A 328 4.06 23.33 28.51
N LEU A 329 4.16 22.40 27.55
CA LEU A 329 4.82 22.63 26.26
C LEU A 329 3.86 23.27 25.25
N ASP A 330 2.58 23.44 25.58
CA ASP A 330 1.67 24.25 24.77
C ASP A 330 1.95 25.74 25.01
N ASP A 331 1.85 26.55 23.95
CA ASP A 331 1.99 28.01 24.05
C ASP A 331 0.92 28.60 25.01
N CYS A 332 -0.23 27.92 25.10
CA CYS A 332 -1.30 28.26 26.02
C CYS A 332 -1.09 27.54 27.37
N ALA A 333 -0.30 28.16 28.27
CA ALA A 333 -0.07 27.66 29.64
C ALA A 333 -1.34 27.51 30.51
N ALA A 334 -2.54 27.79 29.99
CA ALA A 334 -3.82 27.60 30.67
C ALA A 334 -4.12 26.13 30.95
N LEU A 335 -3.84 25.23 30.00
CA LEU A 335 -4.15 23.81 30.17
C LEU A 335 -3.30 23.19 31.30
N GLY A 336 -1.98 23.42 31.30
CA GLY A 336 -1.11 22.93 32.36
C GLY A 336 -1.51 23.43 33.75
N ARG A 337 -1.96 24.68 33.89
CA ARG A 337 -2.47 25.21 35.17
C ARG A 337 -3.76 24.52 35.61
N LEU A 338 -4.68 24.26 34.67
CA LEU A 338 -5.93 23.57 34.94
C LEU A 338 -5.67 22.13 35.42
N LEU A 339 -4.80 21.39 34.73
CA LEU A 339 -4.51 20.00 35.08
C LEU A 339 -3.84 19.86 36.45
N ARG A 340 -2.91 20.76 36.83
CA ARG A 340 -2.32 20.77 38.18
C ARG A 340 -3.37 21.00 39.27
N ARG A 341 -4.25 21.98 39.07
CA ARG A 341 -5.35 22.26 40.01
C ARG A 341 -6.27 21.06 40.17
N ASN A 342 -6.57 20.35 39.08
CA ASN A 342 -7.39 19.14 39.14
C ASN A 342 -6.66 18.01 39.88
N LEU A 343 -5.34 17.86 39.68
CA LEU A 343 -4.56 16.84 40.39
C LEU A 343 -4.58 17.06 41.92
N GLU A 344 -4.47 18.32 42.37
CA GLU A 344 -4.60 18.69 43.79
C GLU A 344 -5.96 18.32 44.40
N THR A 345 -7.01 18.14 43.58
CA THR A 345 -8.33 17.71 44.05
C THR A 345 -8.50 16.19 44.11
N LEU A 346 -7.58 15.43 43.50
CA LEU A 346 -7.59 13.96 43.49
C LEU A 346 -6.75 13.39 44.65
N THR A 347 -5.75 14.15 45.12
CA THR A 347 -4.97 13.85 46.33
C THR A 347 -5.73 14.21 47.60
#